data_AF-A0A0N1IAG9-F1
#
_entry.id   AF-A0A0N1IAG9-F1
#
_cell.length_a   1.000
_cell.length_b   1.000
_cell.length_c   1.000
_cell.angle_alpha   90.00
_cell.angle_beta   90.00
_cell.angle_gamma   90.00
#
_symmetry.space_group_name_H-M   'P 1'
#
loop_
_entity.id
_entity.type
_entity.pdbx_description
1 polymer ?
#
loop_
_entity_poly.entity_id
_entity_poly.type
_entity_poly.pdbx_seq_one_letter_code
_entity_poly.pdbx_strand_id
1 'polypeptide(L)'
;MLRVTFQRWAALSAADLFAVNQRGRFASYAQYDDAQALQRSYQCAAPAVRLAYEERAAAINDELEIAKAVEEHLLPPADADTNQ
;
A
#
# COMPACT_ATOMS: atom_id res chain seq x y z
N MET A 1 -0.28 15.56 -12.02
CA MET A 1 0.31 15.24 -10.70
C MET A 1 -0.26 13.96 -10.05
N LEU A 2 -1.44 13.47 -10.44
CA LEU A 2 -2.04 12.22 -9.92
C LEU A 2 -1.21 10.94 -10.17
N ARG A 3 -0.47 10.86 -11.29
CA ARG A 3 0.41 9.74 -11.63
C ARG A 3 1.51 9.47 -10.59
N VAL A 4 2.11 10.53 -10.03
CA VAL A 4 3.18 10.38 -9.02
C VAL A 4 2.58 9.92 -7.70
N THR A 5 1.36 10.35 -7.37
CA THR A 5 0.68 9.86 -6.17
C THR A 5 0.33 8.38 -6.29
N PHE A 6 -0.18 7.89 -7.42
CA PHE A 6 -0.52 6.48 -7.62
C PHE A 6 0.73 5.56 -7.65
N GLN A 7 1.77 5.93 -8.40
CA GLN A 7 3.04 5.17 -8.41
C GLN A 7 3.74 5.11 -7.05
N ARG A 8 3.44 6.04 -6.14
CA ARG A 8 4.01 6.08 -4.79
C ARG A 8 3.29 5.15 -3.81
N TRP A 9 2.14 4.58 -4.17
CA TRP A 9 1.57 3.41 -3.50
C TRP A 9 2.33 2.18 -4.01
N ALA A 10 3.61 2.08 -3.64
CA ALA A 10 4.30 0.80 -3.69
C ALA A 10 3.41 -0.21 -2.94
N ALA A 11 3.12 -1.36 -3.57
CA ALA A 11 2.24 -2.39 -3.03
C ALA A 11 2.44 -2.54 -1.51
N LEU A 12 1.46 -2.08 -0.74
CA LEU A 12 1.55 -2.04 0.72
C LEU A 12 1.60 -3.48 1.21
N SER A 13 2.65 -3.86 1.93
CA SER A 13 2.73 -5.20 2.50
C SER A 13 1.82 -5.32 3.73
N ALA A 14 1.45 -6.54 4.09
CA ALA A 14 0.71 -6.82 5.33
C ALA A 14 1.43 -6.27 6.57
N ALA A 15 2.76 -6.30 6.57
CA ALA A 15 3.59 -5.74 7.64
C ALA A 15 3.51 -4.20 7.69
N ASP A 16 3.45 -3.52 6.53
CA ASP A 16 3.29 -2.07 6.46
C ASP A 16 1.91 -1.64 6.98
N LEU A 17 0.86 -2.37 6.60
CA LEU A 17 -0.50 -2.12 7.09
C LEU A 17 -0.60 -2.34 8.61
N PHE A 18 0.05 -3.40 9.12
CA PHE A 18 0.16 -3.64 10.54
C PHE A 18 0.92 -2.51 11.26
N ALA A 19 2.04 -2.06 10.70
CA ALA A 19 2.84 -0.96 11.23
C ALA A 19 2.05 0.36 11.30
N VAL A 20 1.28 0.68 10.26
CA VAL A 20 0.39 1.85 10.24
C VAL A 20 -0.70 1.74 11.32
N ASN A 21 -1.32 0.56 11.48
CA ASN A 21 -2.31 0.35 12.52
C ASN A 21 -1.73 0.54 13.93
N GLN A 22 -0.53 0.01 14.15
CA GLN A 22 0.16 0.13 15.43
C GLN A 22 0.56 1.59 15.70
N ARG A 23 1.09 2.32 14.72
CA ARG A 23 1.38 3.76 14.83
C ARG A 23 0.16 4.58 15.22
N GLY A 24 -1.03 4.26 14.70
CA GLY A 24 -2.29 4.93 15.07
C GLY A 24 -2.77 4.67 16.50
N ARG A 25 -2.23 3.64 17.18
CA ARG A 25 -2.58 3.30 18.57
C ARG A 25 -1.65 3.93 19.60
N PHE A 26 -0.50 4.47 19.20
CA PHE A 26 0.43 5.10 20.13
C PHE A 26 0.12 6.58 20.32
N ALA A 27 0.16 7.03 21.58
CA ALA A 27 -0.06 8.43 21.94
C ALA A 27 1.12 9.35 21.58
N SER A 28 2.26 8.79 21.17
CA SER A 28 3.49 9.53 20.87
C SER A 28 4.24 8.90 19.68
N TYR A 29 4.63 9.75 18.72
CA TYR A 29 5.42 9.39 17.54
C TYR A 29 6.79 8.77 17.88
N ALA A 30 7.34 9.06 19.06
CA ALA A 30 8.68 8.61 19.46
C ALA A 30 8.74 7.14 19.90
N GLN A 31 7.60 6.50 20.16
CA GLN A 31 7.59 5.16 20.76
C GLN A 31 7.85 4.02 19.76
N TYR A 32 7.68 4.23 18.45
CA TYR A 32 7.85 3.18 17.43
C TYR A 32 8.29 3.75 16.07
N ASP A 33 9.45 4.40 16.04
CA ASP A 33 10.11 4.78 14.78
C ASP A 33 11.07 3.70 14.25
N ASP A 34 11.28 2.64 15.03
CA ASP A 34 12.09 1.49 14.60
C ASP A 34 11.26 0.54 13.73
N ALA A 35 11.48 0.61 12.41
CA ALA A 35 10.88 -0.28 11.42
C ALA A 35 11.17 -1.77 11.72
N GLN A 36 12.33 -2.10 12.31
CA GLN A 36 12.64 -3.49 12.67
C GLN A 36 11.80 -3.98 13.84
N ALA A 37 11.54 -3.13 14.83
CA ALA A 37 10.68 -3.48 15.96
C ALA A 37 9.23 -3.75 15.50
N LEU A 38 8.72 -2.95 14.56
CA LEU A 38 7.40 -3.15 13.95
C LEU A 38 7.34 -4.46 13.16
N GLN A 39 8.37 -4.75 12.35
CA GLN A 39 8.43 -6.00 11.60
C GLN A 39 8.50 -7.24 12.50
N ARG A 40 9.29 -7.19 13.58
CA ARG A 40 9.33 -8.27 14.60
C ARG A 40 7.98 -8.42 15.30
N SER A 41 7.32 -7.31 15.63
CA SER A 41 6.00 -7.37 16.27
C SER A 41 4.95 -8.02 15.37
N TYR A 42 5.02 -7.80 14.05
CA TYR A 42 4.18 -8.49 13.09
C TYR A 42 4.51 -9.99 13.01
N GLN A 43 5.80 -10.38 13.01
CA GLN A 43 6.21 -11.79 13.02
C GLN A 43 5.74 -12.53 14.27
N CYS A 44 5.72 -11.86 15.43
CA CYS A 44 5.24 -12.40 16.70
C CYS A 44 3.72 -12.30 16.89
N ALA A 45 3.00 -11.63 15.98
CA ALA A 45 1.54 -11.53 16.08
C ALA A 45 0.89 -12.91 15.87
N ALA A 46 -0.29 -13.09 16.47
CA ALA A 46 -1.03 -14.35 16.33
C ALA A 46 -1.30 -14.65 14.84
N PRO A 47 -1.25 -15.94 14.42
CA PRO A 47 -1.43 -16.32 13.02
C PRO A 47 -2.72 -15.76 12.39
N ALA A 48 -3.82 -15.75 13.15
CA ALA A 48 -5.10 -15.20 12.70
C ALA A 48 -5.03 -13.69 12.44
N VAL A 49 -4.26 -12.95 13.24
CA VAL A 49 -4.07 -11.50 13.03
C VAL A 49 -3.23 -11.29 11.77
N ARG A 50 -2.16 -12.05 11.60
CA ARG A 50 -1.32 -11.97 10.39
C ARG A 50 -2.13 -12.24 9.13
N LEU A 51 -2.91 -13.32 9.12
CA LEU A 51 -3.78 -13.70 8.00
C LEU A 51 -4.74 -12.56 7.63
N ALA A 52 -5.38 -11.93 8.62
CA ALA A 52 -6.30 -10.81 8.36
C ALA A 52 -5.60 -9.61 7.69
N TYR A 53 -4.33 -9.32 8.03
CA TYR A 53 -3.55 -8.27 7.37
C TYR A 53 -3.03 -8.71 6.00
N GLU A 54 -2.72 -9.99 5.79
CA GLU A 54 -2.35 -10.56 4.49
C GLU A 54 -3.52 -10.49 3.50
N GLU A 55 -4.72 -10.90 3.91
CA GLU A 55 -5.96 -10.80 3.12
C GLU A 55 -6.27 -9.34 2.78
N ARG A 56 -6.10 -8.43 3.75
CA ARG A 56 -6.35 -7.01 3.53
C ARG A 56 -5.33 -6.37 2.59
N ALA A 57 -4.06 -6.77 2.66
CA ALA A 57 -3.04 -6.33 1.71
C ALA A 57 -3.35 -6.83 0.31
N ALA A 58 -3.77 -8.09 0.16
CA ALA A 58 -4.19 -8.65 -1.12
C ALA A 58 -5.35 -7.86 -1.73
N ALA A 59 -6.42 -7.61 -0.97
CA ALA A 59 -7.58 -6.86 -1.45
C ALA A 59 -7.22 -5.43 -1.91
N ILE A 60 -6.36 -4.73 -1.17
CA ILE A 60 -5.90 -3.38 -1.54
C ILE A 60 -5.07 -3.42 -2.82
N ASN A 61 -4.19 -4.43 -2.96
CA ASN A 61 -3.38 -4.57 -4.15
C ASN A 61 -4.24 -4.91 -5.38
N ASP A 62 -5.26 -5.75 -5.23
CA ASP A 62 -6.22 -6.04 -6.30
C ASP A 62 -6.97 -4.78 -6.74
N GLU A 63 -7.43 -3.94 -5.80
CA GLU A 63 -8.05 -2.65 -6.11
C GLU A 63 -7.08 -1.68 -6.79
N LEU A 64 -5.81 -1.65 -6.38
CA LEU A 64 -4.78 -0.83 -7.01
C LEU A 64 -4.50 -1.27 -8.45
N GLU A 65 -4.43 -2.58 -8.71
CA GLU A 65 -4.26 -3.11 -10.06
C GLU A 65 -5.47 -2.78 -10.95
N ILE A 66 -6.69 -2.89 -10.42
CA ILE A 66 -7.90 -2.46 -11.14
C ILE A 66 -7.85 -0.96 -11.44
N ALA A 67 -7.51 -0.13 -10.45
CA ALA A 67 -7.42 1.32 -10.62
C ALA A 67 -6.35 1.71 -11.66
N LYS A 68 -5.20 1.01 -11.66
CA LYS A 68 -4.13 1.19 -12.64
C LYS A 68 -4.59 0.83 -14.05
N ALA A 69 -5.27 -0.31 -14.21
CA ALA A 69 -5.82 -0.73 -15.50
C ALA A 69 -6.87 0.27 -16.02
N VAL A 70 -7.71 0.81 -15.14
CA VAL A 70 -8.69 1.86 -15.47
C VAL A 70 -7.98 3.17 -15.87
N GLU A 71 -6.93 3.59 -15.18
CA GLU A 71 -6.13 4.76 -15.57
C GLU A 71 -5.49 4.58 -16.95
N GLU A 72 -4.90 3.40 -17.22
CA GLU A 72 -4.32 3.06 -18.53
C GLU A 72 -5.36 3.04 -19.66
N HIS A 73 -6.61 2.62 -19.38
CA HIS A 73 -7.71 2.65 -20.36
C HIS A 73 -8.35 4.03 -20.55
N LEU A 74 -8.32 4.91 -19.54
CA LEU A 74 -8.85 6.29 -19.63
C LEU A 74 -7.87 7.27 -20.26
N LEU A 75 -6.59 6.90 -20.36
CA LEU A 75 -5.60 7.68 -21.06
C LEU A 75 -5.73 7.46 -22.57
N PRO A 76 -6.07 8.48 -23.39
CA PRO A 76 -5.89 8.36 -24.82
C PRO A 76 -4.41 8.05 -25.12
N PRO A 77 -4.11 7.24 -26.16
CA PRO A 77 -2.74 7.04 -26.57
C PRO A 77 -2.10 8.41 -26.77
N ALA A 78 -0.93 8.63 -26.18
CA ALA A 78 -0.20 9.90 -26.27
C ALA A 78 0.32 10.20 -27.70
N ASP A 79 -0.09 9.43 -28.69
CA ASP A 79 0.32 9.50 -30.08
C ASP A 79 -0.90 9.43 -31.00
N ALA A 80 -1.63 10.54 -31.14
CA ALA A 80 -2.51 10.74 -32.30
C ALA A 80 -2.67 12.22 -32.66
N ASP A 81 -1.70 13.08 -32.33
CA ASP A 81 -1.69 14.46 -32.80
C ASP A 81 -0.28 15.00 -32.96
N THR A 82 0.53 14.30 -33.75
CA THR A 82 1.67 14.90 -34.46
C THR A 82 1.99 14.06 -35.69
N ASN A 83 1.15 14.12 -36.72
CA ASN A 83 1.61 14.03 -38.11
C ASN A 83 0.49 14.45 -39.08
N GLN A 84 0.78 15.59 -39.73
CA GLN A 84 0.20 16.17 -40.94
C GLN A 84 -1.00 17.12 -40.80
#